data_AF-A0A1X2IKF1-F1
#
_entry.id   AF-A0A1X2IKF1-F1
#
_cell.length_a   1.000
_cell.length_b   1.000
_cell.length_c   1.000
_cell.angle_alpha   90.00
_cell.angle_beta   90.00
_cell.angle_gamma   90.00
#
_symmetry.space_group_name_H-M   'P 1'
#
loop_
_entity.id
_entity.type
_entity.pdbx_description
1 polymer ?
#
loop_
_entity_poly.entity_id
_entity_poly.type
_entity_poly.pdbx_seq_one_letter_code
_entity_poly.pdbx_strand_id
1 'polypeptide(L)' 'RVRFISTAKVQDTFSKYDYDRASDPYAVCTRLTADLAQQIKDELNAFKLEEMMVHRQSR' A
#
# COMPACT_ATOMS: atom_id res chain seq x y z
N ARG A 1 -9.31 33.28 -3.48
CA ARG A 1 -10.02 32.36 -4.41
C ARG A 1 -8.98 31.72 -5.31
N VAL A 2 -8.78 30.40 -5.21
CA VAL A 2 -7.79 29.68 -6.03
C VAL A 2 -8.31 29.59 -7.47
N ARG A 3 -7.41 29.74 -8.45
CA ARG A 3 -7.69 29.57 -9.88
C ARG A 3 -6.69 28.57 -10.44
N PHE A 4 -7.17 27.63 -11.24
CA PHE A 4 -6.36 26.63 -11.90
C PHE A 4 -6.24 26.95 -13.39
N ILE A 5 -5.10 26.59 -13.98
CA ILE A 5 -4.89 26.67 -15.42
C ILE A 5 -5.71 25.59 -16.13
N SER A 6 -6.28 25.93 -17.29
CA SER A 6 -7.14 25.05 -18.08
C SER A 6 -6.40 24.01 -18.92
N THR A 7 -5.06 24.06 -18.92
CA THR A 7 -4.20 23.23 -19.76
C THR A 7 -3.20 22.47 -18.90
N ALA A 8 -3.06 21.16 -19.16
CA ALA A 8 -2.02 20.33 -18.57
C ALA A 8 -0.88 20.10 -19.57
N LYS A 9 0.37 20.26 -19.12
CA LYS A 9 1.54 19.86 -19.89
C LYS A 9 1.83 18.39 -19.62
N VAL A 10 1.69 17.55 -20.63
CA VAL A 10 2.05 16.12 -20.58
C VAL A 10 3.43 15.97 -21.20
N GLN A 11 4.31 15.21 -20.55
CA GLN A 11 5.60 14.80 -21.11
C GLN A 11 5.57 13.28 -21.21
N ASP A 12 6.00 12.75 -22.36
CA ASP A 12 6.00 11.31 -22.57
C ASP A 12 7.10 10.67 -21.73
N THR A 13 6.71 9.68 -20.94
CA THR A 13 7.61 8.74 -20.27
C THR A 13 7.37 7.35 -20.84
N PHE A 14 7.96 6.30 -20.24
CA PHE A 14 7.69 4.93 -20.62
C PHE A 14 6.19 4.64 -20.71
N SER A 15 5.74 4.15 -21.85
CA SER A 15 4.38 3.69 -22.10
C SER A 15 4.07 2.42 -21.29
N LYS A 16 2.79 2.07 -21.15
CA LYS A 16 2.40 0.79 -20.53
C LYS A 16 2.82 -0.46 -21.31
N TYR A 17 3.28 -0.28 -22.55
CA TYR A 17 3.76 -1.34 -23.41
C TYR A 17 5.29 -1.45 -23.38
N ASP A 18 5.98 -0.46 -22.79
CA ASP A 18 7.44 -0.42 -22.76
C ASP A 18 8.00 -1.37 -21.68
N TYR A 19 7.19 -1.67 -20.65
CA TYR A 19 7.51 -2.68 -19.65
C TYR A 19 6.25 -3.19 -18.94
N ASP A 20 6.36 -4.39 -18.37
CA ASP A 20 5.27 -4.99 -17.61
C ASP A 20 5.14 -4.32 -16.23
N ARG A 21 3.94 -3.79 -15.96
CA ARG A 21 3.55 -3.18 -14.68
C ARG A 21 2.64 -4.09 -13.86
N ALA A 22 2.39 -5.31 -14.32
CA ALA A 22 1.59 -6.27 -13.60
C ALA A 22 2.22 -6.55 -12.23
N SER A 23 1.38 -6.58 -11.19
CA SER A 23 1.78 -7.08 -9.89
C SER A 23 2.08 -8.57 -9.96
N ASP A 24 2.82 -9.08 -8.98
CA ASP A 24 3.02 -10.53 -8.82
C ASP A 24 1.66 -11.26 -8.83
N PRO A 25 1.39 -12.16 -9.79
CA PRO A 25 0.15 -12.95 -9.82
C PRO A 25 0.02 -13.86 -8.59
N TYR A 26 1.11 -14.06 -7.86
CA TYR A 26 1.23 -14.88 -6.67
C TYR A 26 1.39 -14.06 -5.39
N ALA A 27 0.98 -12.79 -5.40
CA ALA A 27 1.00 -11.93 -4.22
C ALA A 27 0.42 -12.65 -2.98
N VAL A 28 1.12 -12.62 -1.86
CA VAL A 28 0.74 -13.37 -0.64
C VAL A 28 -0.69 -13.03 -0.18
N CYS A 29 -1.11 -11.77 -0.34
CA CYS A 29 -2.44 -11.31 0.02
C CYS A 29 -3.57 -12.00 -0.76
N THR A 30 -3.31 -12.51 -1.97
CA THR A 30 -4.32 -13.25 -2.76
C THR A 30 -4.38 -14.73 -2.39
N ARG A 31 -3.42 -15.23 -1.59
CA ARG A 31 -3.29 -16.64 -1.18
C ARG A 31 -3.27 -16.82 0.34
N LEU A 32 -3.83 -15.86 1.07
CA LEU A 32 -3.95 -15.93 2.53
C LEU A 32 -4.84 -17.12 2.92
N THR A 33 -4.23 -18.11 3.58
CA THR A 33 -4.97 -19.13 4.31
C THR A 33 -5.46 -18.57 5.64
N ALA A 34 -6.46 -19.20 6.25
CA ALA A 34 -6.96 -18.79 7.56
C ALA A 34 -5.85 -18.79 8.63
N ASP A 35 -5.01 -19.82 8.64
CA ASP A 35 -3.90 -19.95 9.58
C ASP A 35 -2.86 -18.84 9.39
N LEU A 36 -2.48 -18.52 8.14
CA LEU A 36 -1.53 -17.46 7.86
C LEU A 36 -2.08 -16.08 8.22
N ALA A 37 -3.37 -15.84 7.95
CA ALA A 37 -4.03 -14.60 8.35
C ALA A 37 -4.05 -14.43 9.88
N GLN A 38 -4.26 -15.52 10.62
CA GLN A 38 -4.22 -15.49 12.07
C GLN A 38 -2.81 -15.19 12.60
N GLN A 39 -1.77 -15.81 12.02
CA GLN A 39 -0.38 -15.50 12.37
C GLN A 39 -0.03 -14.03 12.13
N ILE A 40 -0.38 -13.49 10.96
CA ILE A 40 -0.16 -12.07 10.63
C ILE A 40 -0.89 -11.14 11.61
N LYS A 41 -2.12 -11.51 11.99
CA LYS A 41 -2.91 -10.75 12.97
C LYS A 41 -2.21 -10.70 14.33
N ASP A 42 -1.72 -11.83 14.80
CA ASP A 42 -1.07 -11.93 16.11
C ASP A 42 0.25 -11.15 16.13
N GLU A 43 1.05 -11.27 15.07
CA GLU A 43 2.29 -10.50 14.88
C GLU A 43 2.00 -8.99 14.86
N LEU A 44 1.03 -8.54 14.06
CA LEU A 44 0.69 -7.12 13.98
C LEU A 44 0.11 -6.57 15.28
N ASN A 45 -0.64 -7.37 16.03
CA ASN A 45 -1.16 -6.93 17.32
C ASN A 45 -0.04 -6.74 18.35
N ALA A 46 0.91 -7.68 18.40
CA ALA A 46 2.10 -7.55 19.25
C ALA A 46 2.89 -6.29 18.88
N PHE A 47 3.21 -6.10 17.59
CA PHE A 47 3.92 -4.91 17.12
C PHE A 47 3.19 -3.62 17.47
N LYS A 48 1.88 -3.54 17.21
CA LYS A 48 1.08 -2.34 17.52
C LYS A 48 1.02 -2.01 19.00
N LEU A 49 1.04 -3.04 19.86
CA LEU A 49 0.91 -2.87 21.29
C LEU A 49 2.24 -2.48 21.94
N GLU A 50 3.33 -3.13 21.54
CA GLU A 50 4.61 -3.12 22.25
C GLU A 50 5.66 -2.23 21.59
N GLU A 51 5.68 -2.16 20.26
CA GLU A 51 6.76 -1.51 19.50
C GLU A 51 6.31 -0.20 18.82
N MET A 52 5.08 -0.17 18.32
CA MET A 52 4.60 0.95 17.50
C MET A 52 4.39 2.20 18.37
N MET A 53 5.22 3.22 18.12
CA MET A 53 5.05 4.51 18.74
C MET A 53 3.80 5.21 18.20
N VAL A 54 2.80 5.36 19.06
CA VAL A 54 1.57 6.10 18.77
C VAL A 54 1.45 7.25 19.74
N HIS A 55 1.14 8.43 19.23
CA HIS A 55 0.86 9.58 20.09
C HIS A 55 -0.31 9.25 21.04
N ARG A 56 -0.22 9.67 22.31
CA ARG A 56 -1.18 9.27 23.36
C ARG A 56 -2.65 9.57 23.01
N GLN A 57 -2.90 10.66 22.28
CA GLN A 57 -4.25 11.06 21.86
C GLN A 57 -4.77 10.30 20.64
N SER A 58 -3.93 9.46 20.03
CA SER A 58 -4.24 8.67 18.83
C SER A 58 -4.08 7.17 19.08
N ARG A 59 -3.89 6.78 20.35
CA ARG A 59 -3.68 5.39 20.77
C ARG A 59 -5.01 4.65 20.91
#